data_AF-A0A7X7U381-F1
#
_entry.id   AF-A0A7X7U381-F1
#
_cell.length_a   1.000
_cell.length_b   1.000
_cell.length_c   1.000
_cell.angle_alpha   90.00
_cell.angle_beta   90.00
_cell.angle_gamma   90.00
#
_symmetry.space_group_name_H-M   'P 1'
#
loop_
_entity.id
_entity.type
_entity.pdbx_description
1 polymer ?
#
loop_
_entity_poly.entity_id
_entity_poly.type
_entity_poly.pdbx_seq_one_letter_code
_entity_poly.pdbx_strand_id
1 'polypeptide(L)'
;MAIFDLFREEHVYPAIRAVGLRGETLVAVEEHHVIRLVLRDLMDMSCREEVWAAKLGALAELVERHFRREERDVFPVAQERIGRSRQRELEDQYRRFASSPVPAGGESAGARAALLSVGLAHDFTGLL
;
A
#
# COMPACT_ATOMS: atom_id res chain seq x y z
N MET A 1 -0.93 5.43 -1.34
CA MET A 1 -0.78 4.81 -0.02
C MET A 1 -2.14 4.53 0.59
N ALA A 2 -2.73 5.31 1.50
CA ALA A 2 -3.88 4.87 2.31
C ALA A 2 -5.04 4.14 1.60
N ILE A 3 -5.48 4.61 0.42
CA ILE A 3 -6.60 3.99 -0.31
C ILE A 3 -6.18 2.76 -1.10
N PHE A 4 -4.93 2.72 -1.54
CA PHE A 4 -4.33 1.55 -2.18
C PHE A 4 -4.06 0.45 -1.14
N ASP A 5 -3.60 0.84 0.05
CA ASP A 5 -3.30 -0.08 1.14
C ASP A 5 -4.58 -0.73 1.69
N LEU A 6 -5.68 0.03 1.84
CA LEU A 6 -6.96 -0.49 2.30
C LEU A 6 -7.53 -1.57 1.37
N PHE A 7 -7.58 -1.31 0.06
CA PHE A 7 -8.06 -2.31 -0.88
C PHE A 7 -7.19 -3.57 -0.86
N ARG A 8 -5.87 -3.41 -0.77
CA ARG A 8 -4.94 -4.53 -0.74
C ARG A 8 -5.07 -5.35 0.54
N GLU A 9 -5.11 -4.72 1.69
CA GLU A 9 -5.30 -5.38 2.99
C GLU A 9 -6.64 -6.13 3.06
N GLU A 10 -7.71 -5.54 2.51
CA GLU A 10 -9.06 -6.12 2.58
C GLU A 10 -9.35 -7.19 1.50
N HIS A 11 -8.76 -7.09 0.30
CA HIS A 11 -9.15 -7.91 -0.85
C HIS A 11 -7.99 -8.71 -1.44
N VAL A 12 -6.79 -8.11 -1.56
CA VAL A 12 -5.64 -8.75 -2.23
C VAL A 12 -4.89 -9.68 -1.28
N TYR A 13 -4.52 -9.24 -0.08
CA TYR A 13 -3.81 -10.08 0.89
C TYR A 13 -4.59 -11.33 1.32
N PRO A 14 -5.92 -11.32 1.46
CA PRO A 14 -6.68 -12.56 1.66
C PRO A 14 -6.51 -13.56 0.50
N ALA A 15 -6.50 -13.09 -0.74
CA ALA A 15 -6.28 -13.94 -1.91
C ALA A 15 -4.84 -14.49 -1.96
N ILE A 16 -3.85 -13.66 -1.66
CA ILE A 16 -2.43 -14.06 -1.56
C ILE A 16 -2.24 -15.09 -0.42
N ARG A 17 -2.88 -14.87 0.73
CA ARG A 17 -2.83 -15.78 1.87
C ARG A 17 -3.44 -17.15 1.52
N ALA A 18 -4.52 -17.17 0.74
CA ALA A 18 -5.18 -18.40 0.32
C ALA A 18 -4.29 -19.31 -0.56
N VAL A 19 -3.27 -18.73 -1.22
CA VAL A 19 -2.33 -19.47 -2.07
C VAL A 19 -0.99 -19.79 -1.38
N GLY A 20 -0.98 -19.76 -0.05
CA GLY A 20 0.14 -20.25 0.77
C GLY A 20 1.20 -19.20 1.12
N LEU A 21 0.94 -17.91 0.87
CA LEU A 21 1.85 -16.81 1.20
C LEU A 21 1.43 -16.07 2.49
N ARG A 22 1.03 -16.83 3.52
CA ARG A 22 0.52 -16.26 4.76
C ARG A 22 1.58 -15.42 5.50
N GLY A 23 2.83 -15.90 5.56
CA GLY A 23 3.88 -15.20 6.28
C GLY A 23 4.16 -13.83 5.67
N GLU A 24 4.26 -13.78 4.36
CA GLU A 24 4.51 -12.60 3.55
C GLU A 24 3.40 -11.56 3.71
N THR A 25 2.14 -11.99 3.72
CA THR A 25 1.00 -11.09 3.95
C THR A 25 0.99 -10.51 5.36
N LEU A 26 1.38 -11.28 6.39
CA LEU A 26 1.47 -10.77 7.75
C LEU A 26 2.58 -9.74 7.88
N VAL A 27 3.75 -9.99 7.30
CA VAL A 27 4.86 -9.02 7.28
C VAL A 27 4.44 -7.73 6.58
N ALA A 28 3.73 -7.82 5.45
CA ALA A 28 3.24 -6.64 4.73
C ALA A 28 2.29 -5.77 5.58
N VAL A 29 1.34 -6.41 6.28
CA VAL A 29 0.39 -5.70 7.17
C VAL A 29 1.11 -5.01 8.34
N GLU A 30 2.09 -5.67 8.96
CA GLU A 30 2.87 -5.07 10.04
C GLU A 30 3.77 -3.93 9.55
N GLU A 31 4.37 -4.06 8.36
CA GLU A 31 5.12 -2.94 7.76
C GLU A 31 4.23 -1.75 7.45
N HIS A 32 3.01 -1.95 6.95
CA HIS A 32 2.04 -0.87 6.78
C HIS A 32 1.72 -0.19 8.13
N HIS A 33 1.57 -0.96 9.20
CA HIS A 33 1.37 -0.41 10.55
C HIS A 33 2.55 0.46 10.99
N VAL A 34 3.78 -0.02 10.85
CA VAL A 34 4.99 0.73 11.19
C VAL A 34 5.12 1.99 10.33
N ILE A 35 4.85 1.92 9.02
CA ILE A 35 4.83 3.08 8.11
C ILE A 35 3.84 4.14 8.62
N ARG A 36 2.64 3.75 9.03
CA ARG A 36 1.62 4.67 9.58
C ARG A 36 2.08 5.33 10.89
N LEU A 37 2.79 4.60 11.76
CA LEU A 37 3.36 5.16 12.99
C LEU A 37 4.44 6.20 12.68
N VAL A 38 5.40 5.87 11.82
CA VAL A 38 6.50 6.78 11.45
C VAL A 38 5.97 8.02 10.72
N LEU A 39 4.96 7.87 9.87
CA LEU A 39 4.28 9.00 9.24
C LEU A 39 3.62 9.92 10.27
N ARG A 40 2.96 9.35 11.29
CA ARG A 40 2.36 10.14 12.38
C ARG A 40 3.41 10.93 13.15
N ASP A 41 4.51 10.25 13.54
CA ASP A 41 5.64 10.91 14.20
C ASP A 41 6.19 12.09 13.38
N LEU A 42 6.33 11.92 12.06
CA LEU A 42 6.82 12.97 11.16
C LEU A 42 5.85 14.14 11.01
N MET A 43 4.53 13.90 11.09
CA MET A 43 3.51 14.94 11.04
C MET A 43 3.43 15.75 12.34
N ASP A 44 3.70 15.12 13.47
CA ASP A 44 3.67 15.76 14.79
C ASP A 44 4.99 16.48 15.14
N MET A 45 6.02 16.33 14.30
CA MET A 45 7.38 16.86 14.49
C MET A 45 7.64 18.10 13.61
N SER A 46 8.45 19.04 14.11
CA SER A 46 8.90 20.15 13.28
C SER A 46 9.93 19.69 12.25
N CYS A 47 9.76 20.10 10.99
CA CYS A 47 10.75 19.82 9.93
C CYS A 47 12.13 20.46 10.15
N ARG A 48 12.28 21.31 11.18
CA ARG A 48 13.55 21.93 11.56
C ARG A 48 14.32 21.13 12.61
N GLU A 49 13.71 20.12 13.22
CA GLU A 49 14.39 19.22 14.14
C GLU A 49 15.39 18.35 13.38
N GLU A 50 16.60 18.19 13.93
CA GLU A 50 17.69 17.42 13.31
C GLU A 50 17.27 15.99 12.94
N VAL A 51 16.45 15.37 13.80
CA VAL A 51 15.95 14.00 13.62
C VAL A 51 14.88 13.87 12.52
N TRP A 52 14.26 14.97 12.08
CA TRP A 52 13.17 14.91 11.11
C TRP A 52 13.64 14.37 9.76
N ALA A 53 14.74 14.90 9.23
CA ALA A 53 15.28 14.47 7.94
C ALA A 53 15.76 13.01 7.99
N ALA A 54 16.40 12.61 9.09
CA ALA A 54 16.82 11.22 9.30
C ALA A 54 15.63 10.26 9.35
N LYS A 55 14.56 10.62 10.07
CA LYS A 55 13.32 9.83 10.16
C LYS A 55 12.60 9.74 8.81
N LEU A 56 12.60 10.81 8.01
CA LEU A 56 12.07 10.79 6.65
C LEU A 56 12.85 9.83 5.75
N GLY A 57 14.19 9.83 5.84
CA GLY A 57 15.03 8.86 5.12
C GLY A 57 14.72 7.42 5.50
N ALA A 58 14.61 7.13 6.81
CA ALA A 58 14.26 5.79 7.30
C ALA A 58 12.86 5.33 6.82
N LEU A 59 11.88 6.25 6.77
CA LEU A 59 10.56 5.98 6.20
C LEU A 59 10.67 5.63 4.71
N ALA A 60 11.44 6.39 3.94
CA ALA A 60 11.63 6.15 2.51
C ALA A 60 12.22 4.75 2.25
N GLU A 61 13.26 4.37 3.00
CA GLU A 61 13.85 3.04 2.92
C GLU A 61 12.88 1.91 3.29
N LEU A 62 12.04 2.13 4.31
CA LEU A 62 11.02 1.17 4.73
C LEU A 62 9.98 0.95 3.61
N VAL A 63 9.48 2.04 3.02
CA VAL A 63 8.50 1.98 1.92
C VAL A 63 9.09 1.33 0.67
N GLU A 64 10.31 1.70 0.28
CA GLU A 64 10.97 1.13 -0.89
C GLU A 64 11.23 -0.37 -0.72
N ARG A 65 11.71 -0.79 0.46
CA ARG A 65 11.93 -2.21 0.77
C ARG A 65 10.62 -3.00 0.73
N HIS A 66 9.56 -2.46 1.32
CA HIS A 66 8.25 -3.07 1.31
C HIS A 66 7.78 -3.34 -0.12
N PHE A 67 7.76 -2.30 -0.96
CA PHE A 67 7.35 -2.38 -2.36
C PHE A 67 8.19 -3.39 -3.14
N ARG A 68 9.53 -3.31 -3.00
CA ARG A 68 10.45 -4.21 -3.70
C ARG A 68 10.23 -5.67 -3.34
N ARG A 69 9.97 -5.99 -2.07
CA ARG A 69 9.66 -7.37 -1.64
C ARG A 69 8.37 -7.86 -2.30
N GLU A 70 7.35 -7.02 -2.31
CA GLU A 70 6.07 -7.40 -2.90
C GLU A 70 6.18 -7.65 -4.40
N GLU A 71 6.83 -6.76 -5.14
CA GLU A 71 7.02 -6.90 -6.59
C GLU A 71 7.89 -8.10 -6.98
N ARG A 72 8.96 -8.38 -6.22
CA ARG A 72 9.93 -9.40 -6.61
C ARG A 72 9.60 -10.78 -6.07
N ASP A 73 9.09 -10.85 -4.85
CA ASP A 73 9.01 -12.11 -4.11
C ASP A 73 7.56 -12.57 -3.92
N VAL A 74 6.61 -11.65 -3.75
CA VAL A 74 5.23 -11.98 -3.39
C VAL A 74 4.31 -12.06 -4.61
N PHE A 75 4.26 -11.01 -5.43
CA PHE A 75 3.33 -10.91 -6.54
C PHE A 75 3.56 -11.94 -7.64
N PRO A 76 4.80 -12.24 -8.09
CA PRO A 76 5.00 -13.24 -9.13
C PRO A 76 4.46 -14.62 -8.71
N VAL A 77 4.73 -15.01 -7.46
CA VAL A 77 4.26 -16.28 -6.88
C VAL A 77 2.74 -16.26 -6.67
N ALA A 78 2.18 -15.13 -6.21
CA ALA A 78 0.75 -14.99 -6.06
C ALA A 78 0.01 -15.06 -7.41
N GLN A 79 0.52 -14.38 -8.43
CA GLN A 79 -0.08 -14.38 -9.77
C GLN A 79 -0.08 -15.80 -10.36
N GLU A 80 1.01 -16.55 -10.23
CA GLU A 80 1.06 -17.93 -10.69
C GLU A 80 -0.01 -18.81 -10.02
N ARG A 81 -0.23 -18.63 -8.72
CA ARG A 81 -1.08 -19.54 -7.91
C ARG A 81 -2.55 -19.14 -7.83
N ILE A 82 -2.89 -17.86 -7.94
CA ILE A 82 -4.28 -17.36 -7.82
C ILE A 82 -5.11 -17.73 -9.05
N GLY A 83 -4.48 -17.79 -10.22
CA GLY A 83 -5.12 -18.15 -11.48
C GLY A 83 -5.95 -17.00 -12.10
N ARG A 84 -6.07 -17.04 -13.43
CA ARG A 84 -6.59 -15.92 -14.24
C ARG A 84 -8.03 -15.51 -13.96
N SER A 85 -8.90 -16.44 -13.53
CA SER A 85 -10.30 -16.10 -13.21
C SER A 85 -10.35 -15.19 -11.99
N ARG A 86 -9.62 -15.55 -10.93
CA ARG A 86 -9.63 -14.81 -9.68
C ARG A 86 -8.86 -13.50 -9.78
N GLN A 87 -7.81 -13.43 -10.60
CA GLN A 87 -7.14 -12.16 -10.94
C GLN A 87 -8.11 -11.15 -11.56
N ARG A 88 -8.87 -11.57 -12.59
CA ARG A 88 -9.89 -10.72 -13.22
C ARG A 88 -10.96 -10.26 -12.26
N GLU A 89 -11.42 -11.13 -11.35
CA GLU A 89 -12.36 -10.73 -10.30
C GLU A 89 -11.79 -9.64 -9.39
N LEU A 90 -10.52 -9.76 -8.98
CA LEU A 90 -9.84 -8.76 -8.15
C LEU A 90 -9.64 -7.44 -8.90
N GLU A 91 -9.30 -7.48 -10.19
CA GLU A 91 -9.22 -6.29 -11.05
C GLU A 91 -10.57 -5.58 -11.19
N ASP A 92 -11.64 -6.33 -11.38
CA ASP A 92 -12.99 -5.78 -11.48
C ASP A 92 -13.45 -5.18 -10.15
N GLN A 93 -13.12 -5.82 -9.02
CA GLN A 93 -13.34 -5.27 -7.68
C GLN A 93 -12.57 -3.96 -7.49
N TYR A 94 -11.30 -3.92 -7.89
CA TYR A 94 -10.48 -2.72 -7.82
C TYR A 94 -11.06 -1.59 -8.68
N ARG A 95 -11.49 -1.87 -9.90
CA ARG A 95 -12.09 -0.86 -10.79
C ARG A 95 -13.35 -0.25 -10.19
N ARG A 96 -14.18 -1.06 -9.51
CA ARG A 96 -15.39 -0.59 -8.79
C ARG A 96 -15.05 0.21 -7.53
N PHE A 97 -14.03 -0.23 -6.79
CA PHE A 97 -13.55 0.49 -5.62
C PHE A 97 -12.97 1.86 -6.01
N ALA A 98 -12.16 1.92 -7.07
CA ALA A 98 -11.55 3.14 -7.57
C ALA A 98 -12.56 4.12 -8.18
N SER A 99 -13.67 3.62 -8.73
CA SER A 99 -14.75 4.46 -9.28
C SER A 99 -15.80 4.89 -8.25
N SER A 100 -15.74 4.37 -7.02
CA SER A 100 -16.65 4.79 -5.94
C SER A 100 -16.24 6.18 -5.41
N PRO A 101 -17.18 7.14 -5.30
CA PRO A 101 -16.88 8.44 -4.73
C PRO A 101 -16.46 8.26 -3.26
N VAL A 102 -15.32 8.87 -2.90
CA VAL A 102 -14.89 8.92 -1.51
C VAL A 102 -15.91 9.72 -0.72
N PRO A 103 -16.41 9.22 0.42
CA PRO A 103 -17.29 10.01 1.26
C PRO A 103 -16.58 11.32 1.66
N ALA A 104 -17.19 12.43 1.27
CA ALA A 104 -16.73 13.78 1.58
C ALA A 104 -16.89 14.03 3.09
N GLY A 105 -15.93 13.57 3.90
CA GLY A 105 -16.04 13.76 5.35
C GLY A 105 -15.00 13.10 6.25
N GLY A 106 -13.88 12.59 5.73
CA GLY A 106 -12.85 11.97 6.57
C GLY A 106 -11.49 12.66 6.42
N GLU A 107 -10.73 12.72 7.51
CA GLU A 107 -9.34 13.21 7.65
C GLU A 107 -8.38 12.73 6.53
N SER A 108 -8.76 11.68 5.79
CA SER A 108 -8.10 11.15 4.60
C SER A 108 -8.03 12.08 3.38
N ALA A 109 -8.81 13.17 3.32
CA ALA A 109 -8.81 14.08 2.17
C ALA A 109 -7.48 14.86 2.05
N GLY A 110 -6.91 15.30 3.17
CA GLY A 110 -5.61 15.98 3.21
C GLY A 110 -4.45 15.05 2.86
N ALA A 111 -4.48 13.81 3.38
CA ALA A 111 -3.49 12.78 3.07
C ALA A 111 -3.51 12.38 1.58
N ARG A 112 -4.70 12.31 0.95
CA ARG A 112 -4.81 12.08 -0.51
C ARG A 112 -4.22 13.23 -1.32
N ALA A 113 -4.50 14.48 -0.97
CA ALA A 113 -3.98 15.64 -1.69
C ALA A 113 -2.44 15.71 -1.62
N ALA A 114 -1.87 15.39 -0.45
CA ALA A 114 -0.42 15.34 -0.25
C ALA A 114 0.26 14.17 -0.98
N LEU A 115 -0.43 13.05 -1.19
CA LEU A 115 0.13 11.90 -1.92
C LEU A 115 0.02 12.05 -3.45
N LEU A 116 -1.02 12.72 -3.94
CA LEU A 116 -1.17 13.05 -5.36
C LEU A 116 -0.15 14.11 -5.82
N SER A 117 0.27 15.04 -4.94
CA SER A 117 1.27 16.06 -5.27
C SER A 117 2.71 15.53 -5.33
N VAL A 118 2.99 14.33 -4.80
CA VAL A 118 4.33 13.70 -4.81
C VAL A 118 4.54 12.77 -6.02
N GLY A 119 3.56 12.66 -6.93
CA GLY A 119 3.75 11.99 -8.23
C GLY A 119 3.91 10.46 -8.17
N LEU A 120 3.59 9.81 -7.04
CA LEU A 120 3.66 8.35 -6.87
C LEU A 120 2.42 7.60 -7.39
N ALA A 121 1.74 8.15 -8.40
CA ALA A 121 0.66 7.46 -9.10
C ALA A 121 1.25 6.60 -10.22
N HIS A 122 1.82 5.45 -9.87
CA HIS A 122 2.10 4.42 -10.88
C HIS A 122 0.80 3.73 -11.27
N ASP A 123 0.57 3.68 -12.58
CA ASP A 123 -0.58 3.07 -13.24
C ASP A 123 -0.54 1.54 -13.02
N PHE A 124 -1.46 1.01 -12.20
CA PHE A 124 -1.48 -0.40 -11.79
C PHE A 124 -2.10 -1.33 -12.84
N THR A 125 -2.42 -0.82 -14.03
CA THR A 125 -3.10 -1.57 -15.10
C THR A 125 -2.25 -2.73 -15.69
N GLY A 126 -1.01 -2.93 -15.22
CA GLY A 126 -0.10 -3.99 -15.70
C GLY A 126 0.53 -4.89 -14.63
N LEU A 127 0.03 -4.92 -13.39
CA LEU A 127 0.59 -5.71 -12.27
C LEU A 127 -0.33 -6.82 -11.74
N LEU A 128 -1.38 -7.18 -12.48
CA LEU A 128 -2.18 -8.40 -12.31
C LEU A 128 -2.35 -9.08 -13.68
#